data_AF-A0A9E0XPG1-F1
#
_entry.id   AF-A0A9E0XPG1-F1
#
_cell.length_a   1.000
_cell.length_b   1.000
_cell.length_c   1.000
_cell.angle_alpha   90.00
_cell.angle_beta   90.00
_cell.angle_gamma   90.00
#
_symmetry.space_group_name_H-M   'P 1'
#
loop_
_entity.id
_entity.type
_entity.pdbx_description
1 polymer ?
#
loop_
_entity_poly.entity_id
_entity_poly.type
_entity_poly.pdbx_seq_one_letter_code
_entity_poly.pdbx_strand_id
1 'polypeptide(L)'
;MLRCFLILPLLVALPVEAGLFKCRLPDGSIVYQQTACAGAAEGAEVSVDTRSPGGAGSNTGAGQKDYSVESQLKAMESARKGERKQGEKAGKEARQPKSEDPYDRSKCAKHRAQTAHWRQEVRNGYRTQEEKAHDQHMLEYHQALVDRHCVPD
;
A
#
# COMPACT_ATOMS: atom_id res chain seq x y z
N MET A 1 33.40 -42.73 -24.28
CA MET A 1 32.53 -43.90 -24.04
C MET A 1 33.06 -44.65 -22.83
N LEU A 2 32.33 -44.71 -21.72
CA LEU A 2 31.94 -45.95 -21.03
C LEU A 2 31.21 -45.60 -19.72
N ARG A 3 30.02 -46.17 -19.61
CA ARG A 3 29.15 -46.23 -18.43
C ARG A 3 29.63 -47.35 -17.50
N CYS A 4 29.29 -47.25 -16.21
CA CYS A 4 28.93 -48.30 -15.22
C CYS A 4 29.29 -47.79 -13.81
N PHE A 5 28.57 -48.02 -12.70
CA PHE A 5 27.26 -48.57 -12.37
C PHE A 5 27.04 -48.21 -10.88
N LEU A 6 25.82 -47.80 -10.52
CA LEU A 6 25.11 -47.97 -9.23
C LEU A 6 25.91 -48.21 -7.93
N ILE A 7 25.77 -47.31 -6.95
CA ILE A 7 25.29 -47.66 -5.60
C ILE A 7 24.41 -46.51 -5.06
N LEU A 8 23.13 -46.84 -4.85
CA LEU A 8 22.15 -46.07 -4.11
C LEU A 8 22.39 -46.29 -2.60
N PRO A 9 22.46 -45.23 -1.77
CA PRO A 9 21.91 -45.31 -0.43
C PRO A 9 20.72 -44.37 -0.34
N LEU A 10 19.55 -44.98 -0.21
CA LEU A 10 18.28 -44.36 0.12
C LEU A 10 18.36 -43.86 1.57
N LEU A 11 18.87 -42.65 1.80
CA LEU A 11 18.75 -41.97 3.09
C LEU A 11 17.40 -41.26 3.12
N VAL A 12 16.39 -41.99 3.58
CA VAL A 12 15.11 -41.44 4.03
C VAL A 12 15.39 -40.61 5.28
N ALA A 13 15.68 -39.32 5.11
CA ALA A 13 15.63 -38.38 6.21
C ALA A 13 14.14 -38.08 6.47
N LEU A 14 13.63 -38.58 7.60
CA LEU A 14 12.32 -38.20 8.10
C LEU A 14 12.22 -36.67 8.15
N PRO A 15 11.05 -36.07 7.87
CA PRO A 15 10.83 -34.67 8.20
C PRO A 15 10.90 -34.56 9.71
N VAL A 16 12.07 -34.20 10.24
CA VAL A 16 12.18 -33.61 11.55
C VAL A 16 11.48 -32.26 11.42
N GLU A 17 10.19 -32.25 11.71
CA GLU A 17 9.47 -31.04 12.07
C GLU A 17 10.10 -30.55 13.38
N ALA A 18 11.21 -29.82 13.25
CA ALA A 18 11.85 -29.12 14.34
C ALA A 18 10.95 -27.96 14.79
N GLY A 19 9.83 -28.30 15.44
CA GLY A 19 9.05 -27.35 16.20
C GLY A 19 9.88 -26.93 17.41
N LEU A 20 10.22 -25.65 17.51
CA LEU A 20 10.82 -25.12 18.74
C LEU A 20 9.81 -25.21 19.87
N PHE A 21 10.16 -25.93 20.93
CA PHE A 21 9.39 -26.01 22.16
C PHE A 21 9.52 -24.71 22.93
N LYS A 22 8.37 -24.12 23.27
CA LYS A 22 8.30 -22.90 24.10
C LYS A 22 8.29 -23.30 25.58
N CYS A 23 9.43 -23.17 26.25
CA CYS A 23 9.60 -23.49 27.66
C CYS A 23 9.45 -22.24 28.52
N ARG A 24 8.67 -22.34 29.61
CA ARG A 24 8.57 -21.29 30.62
C ARG A 24 9.48 -21.65 31.79
N LEU A 25 10.44 -20.79 32.10
CA LEU A 25 11.34 -20.96 33.24
C LEU A 25 10.66 -20.49 34.54
N PRO A 26 11.18 -20.91 35.71
CA PRO A 26 10.61 -20.55 37.02
C PRO A 26 10.70 -19.06 37.34
N ASP A 27 11.61 -18.32 36.71
CA ASP A 27 11.71 -16.85 36.78
C ASP A 27 10.65 -16.13 35.91
N GLY A 28 9.81 -16.90 35.21
CA GLY A 28 8.77 -16.39 34.31
C GLY A 28 9.26 -16.07 32.90
N SER A 29 10.56 -16.23 32.62
CA SER A 29 11.11 -16.04 31.28
C SER A 29 10.71 -17.18 30.33
N ILE A 30 10.76 -16.90 29.03
CA ILE A 30 10.38 -17.85 27.98
C ILE A 30 11.60 -18.16 27.14
N VAL A 31 11.95 -19.43 27.03
CA VAL A 31 13.09 -19.91 26.23
C VAL A 31 12.58 -20.92 25.22
N TYR A 32 13.04 -20.78 23.98
CA TYR A 32 12.68 -21.67 22.89
C TYR A 32 13.82 -22.67 22.66
N GLN A 33 13.51 -23.97 22.73
CA GLN A 33 14.52 -25.02 22.59
C GLN A 33 14.10 -26.05 21.54
N GLN A 34 15.08 -26.72 20.95
CA GLN A 34 14.82 -27.77 19.96
C GLN A 34 14.39 -29.09 20.61
N THR A 35 14.65 -29.26 21.90
CA THR A 35 14.31 -30.44 22.69
C THR A 35 13.23 -30.11 23.72
N ALA A 36 12.46 -31.12 24.15
CA ALA A 36 11.43 -30.96 25.17
C ALA A 36 12.00 -30.33 26.46
N CYS A 37 11.22 -29.49 27.12
CA CYS A 37 11.63 -28.77 28.33
C CYS A 37 11.98 -29.75 29.45
N ALA A 38 13.17 -29.62 30.03
CA ALA A 38 13.71 -30.55 31.04
C ALA A 38 12.99 -30.57 32.41
N GLY A 39 11.75 -30.07 32.50
CA GLY A 39 11.01 -29.90 33.75
C GLY A 39 9.60 -30.50 33.78
N ALA A 40 9.20 -31.29 32.77
CA ALA A 40 7.88 -31.93 32.75
C ALA A 40 7.88 -33.33 33.43
N ALA A 41 8.67 -33.52 34.49
CA ALA A 41 8.76 -34.77 35.22
C ALA A 41 8.36 -34.66 36.71
N GLU A 42 7.95 -33.49 37.19
CA GLU A 42 7.36 -33.37 38.52
C GLU A 42 5.90 -32.96 38.39
N GLY A 43 5.03 -33.85 38.87
CA GLY A 43 3.58 -33.77 38.73
C GLY A 43 3.02 -32.46 39.26
N ALA A 44 2.65 -31.57 38.33
CA ALA A 44 1.60 -30.61 38.56
C ALA A 44 0.35 -31.19 37.88
N GLU A 45 -0.58 -31.66 38.71
CA GLU A 45 -1.95 -31.97 38.34
C GLU A 45 -2.56 -30.82 37.52
N VAL A 46 -2.55 -30.97 36.20
CA VAL A 46 -3.25 -30.04 35.30
C VAL A 46 -4.73 -30.36 35.45
N SER A 47 -5.45 -29.53 36.21
CA SER A 47 -6.90 -29.54 36.25
C SER A 47 -7.41 -29.22 34.83
N VAL A 48 -7.80 -30.25 34.10
CA VAL A 48 -8.43 -30.11 32.78
C VAL A 48 -9.87 -29.69 33.00
N ASP A 49 -10.18 -28.42 32.71
CA ASP A 49 -11.56 -27.92 32.68
C ASP A 49 -12.33 -28.65 31.56
N THR A 50 -13.23 -29.53 31.96
CA THR A 50 -14.05 -30.40 31.09
C THR A 50 -15.43 -29.81 30.82
N ARG A 51 -15.52 -28.48 30.63
CA ARG A 51 -16.77 -27.86 30.19
C ARG A 51 -17.04 -28.13 28.71
N SER A 52 -18.11 -28.87 28.46
CA SER A 52 -18.67 -29.14 27.13
C SER A 52 -18.98 -27.82 26.40
N PRO A 53 -18.63 -27.66 25.11
CA PRO A 53 -18.91 -26.45 24.35
C PRO A 53 -20.38 -26.47 23.92
N GLY A 54 -21.28 -26.20 24.85
CA GLY A 54 -22.72 -26.18 24.57
C GLY A 54 -23.54 -26.30 25.84
N GLY A 55 -23.90 -25.16 26.42
CA GLY A 55 -24.80 -25.16 27.56
C GLY A 55 -24.98 -23.81 28.24
N ALA A 56 -25.84 -22.98 27.65
CA ALA A 56 -26.66 -21.97 28.32
C ALA A 56 -25.93 -20.80 29.01
N GLY A 57 -25.75 -19.72 28.25
CA GLY A 57 -25.48 -18.39 28.78
C GLY A 57 -25.67 -17.39 27.66
N SER A 58 -26.92 -17.00 27.43
CA SER A 58 -27.32 -15.95 26.50
C SER A 58 -26.52 -14.68 26.79
N ASN A 59 -25.50 -14.42 25.98
CA ASN A 59 -24.89 -13.12 25.84
C ASN A 59 -24.68 -12.92 24.34
N THR A 60 -25.69 -12.30 23.74
CA THR A 60 -25.56 -11.39 22.61
C THR A 60 -24.34 -10.50 22.83
N GLY A 61 -23.20 -10.90 22.27
CA GLY A 61 -21.92 -10.22 22.43
C GLY A 61 -21.27 -10.08 21.06
N ALA A 62 -21.21 -8.85 20.58
CA ALA A 62 -20.56 -8.44 19.34
C ALA A 62 -19.18 -9.12 19.20
N GLY A 63 -19.04 -10.10 18.30
CA GLY A 63 -17.75 -10.78 18.16
C GLY A 63 -17.72 -12.13 17.44
N GLN A 64 -18.85 -12.68 16.99
CA GLN A 64 -18.76 -13.80 16.04
C GLN A 64 -18.23 -13.26 14.70
N LYS A 65 -16.94 -13.50 14.44
CA LYS A 65 -16.36 -13.31 13.11
C LYS A 65 -16.97 -14.37 12.20
N ASP A 66 -17.92 -13.95 11.37
CA ASP A 66 -18.43 -14.77 10.29
C ASP A 66 -17.27 -15.05 9.31
N TYR A 67 -16.81 -16.30 9.25
CA TYR A 67 -15.75 -16.74 8.33
C TYR A 67 -16.31 -17.17 6.97
N SER A 68 -17.51 -16.71 6.60
CA SER A 68 -18.08 -16.93 5.27
C SER A 68 -17.18 -16.37 4.18
N VAL A 69 -17.09 -17.05 3.04
CA VAL A 69 -16.30 -16.58 1.88
C VAL A 69 -16.75 -15.19 1.42
N GLU A 70 -18.04 -14.90 1.57
CA GLU A 70 -18.62 -13.61 1.21
C GLU A 70 -18.15 -12.47 2.14
N SER A 71 -18.02 -12.72 3.45
CA SER A 71 -17.50 -11.72 4.40
C SER A 71 -16.01 -11.45 4.16
N GLN A 72 -15.25 -12.47 3.75
CA GLN A 72 -13.84 -12.35 3.39
C GLN A 72 -13.64 -11.55 2.09
N LEU A 73 -14.45 -11.79 1.06
CA LEU A 73 -14.45 -11.00 -0.18
C LEU A 73 -14.75 -9.52 0.10
N LYS A 74 -15.76 -9.24 0.92
CA LYS A 74 -16.12 -7.89 1.32
C LYS A 74 -15.04 -7.20 2.16
N ALA A 75 -14.34 -7.97 3.01
CA ALA A 75 -13.19 -7.47 3.78
C ALA A 75 -12.00 -7.13 2.87
N MET A 76 -11.71 -7.94 1.86
CA MET A 76 -10.64 -7.63 0.89
C MET A 76 -10.99 -6.42 0.00
N GLU A 77 -12.24 -6.27 -0.41
CA GLU A 77 -12.66 -5.12 -1.22
C GLU A 77 -12.60 -3.81 -0.42
N SER A 78 -13.01 -3.85 0.85
CA SER A 78 -12.91 -2.69 1.75
C SER A 78 -11.47 -2.36 2.12
N ALA A 79 -10.60 -3.35 2.30
CA ALA A 79 -9.16 -3.15 2.46
C ALA A 79 -8.54 -2.45 1.25
N ARG A 80 -8.80 -2.93 0.02
CA ARG A 80 -8.31 -2.29 -1.22
C ARG A 80 -8.80 -0.84 -1.38
N LYS A 81 -10.06 -0.56 -1.01
CA LYS A 81 -10.61 0.80 -1.01
C LYS A 81 -9.95 1.68 0.07
N GLY A 82 -9.62 1.12 1.23
CA GLY A 82 -8.89 1.78 2.30
C GLY A 82 -7.46 2.15 1.91
N GLU A 83 -6.72 1.23 1.30
CA GLU A 83 -5.35 1.43 0.84
C GLU A 83 -5.25 2.51 -0.24
N ARG A 84 -6.19 2.54 -1.20
CA ARG A 84 -6.28 3.62 -2.20
C ARG A 84 -6.47 5.00 -1.56
N LYS A 85 -7.39 5.10 -0.59
CA LYS A 85 -7.64 6.36 0.12
C LYS A 85 -6.47 6.79 1.02
N GLN A 86 -5.75 5.84 1.62
CA GLN A 86 -4.56 6.13 2.41
C GLN A 86 -3.38 6.56 1.53
N GLY A 87 -3.17 5.91 0.37
CA GLY A 87 -2.19 6.32 -0.62
C GLY A 87 -2.45 7.71 -1.20
N GLU A 88 -3.72 8.06 -1.46
CA GLU A 88 -4.08 9.42 -1.89
C GLU A 88 -3.87 10.48 -0.81
N LYS A 89 -4.06 10.14 0.48
CA LYS A 89 -3.78 11.06 1.59
C LYS A 89 -2.28 11.23 1.84
N ALA A 90 -1.53 10.13 1.86
CA ALA A 90 -0.07 10.14 2.02
C ALA A 90 0.62 10.86 0.84
N GLY A 91 0.12 10.70 -0.39
CA GLY A 91 0.62 11.41 -1.56
C GLY A 91 0.31 12.92 -1.57
N LYS A 92 -0.74 13.36 -0.85
CA LYS A 92 -1.08 14.78 -0.69
C LYS A 92 -0.31 15.44 0.46
N GLU A 93 -0.04 14.73 1.55
CA GLU A 93 0.77 15.23 2.67
C GLU A 93 2.28 15.29 2.34
N ALA A 94 2.79 14.35 1.54
CA ALA A 94 4.19 14.39 1.08
C ALA A 94 4.44 15.48 0.02
N ARG A 95 3.39 15.99 -0.62
CA ARG A 95 3.47 17.08 -1.59
C ARG A 95 3.37 18.40 -0.85
N GLN A 96 4.38 18.69 -0.03
CA GLN A 96 4.56 20.05 0.47
C GLN A 96 4.47 21.01 -0.72
N PRO A 97 3.71 22.12 -0.62
CA PRO A 97 3.79 23.15 -1.63
C PRO A 97 5.23 23.64 -1.60
N LYS A 98 6.05 23.19 -2.57
CA LYS A 98 7.31 23.87 -2.86
C LYS A 98 6.93 25.33 -2.96
N SER A 99 7.52 26.16 -2.10
CA SER A 99 7.39 27.62 -2.18
C SER A 99 7.49 27.97 -3.66
N GLU A 100 6.38 28.38 -4.25
CA GLU A 100 6.34 28.69 -5.67
C GLU A 100 7.22 29.92 -5.81
N ASP A 101 8.46 29.71 -6.25
CA ASP A 101 9.22 30.79 -6.87
C ASP A 101 8.27 31.35 -7.94
N PRO A 102 7.86 32.63 -7.84
CA PRO A 102 6.99 33.22 -8.84
C PRO A 102 7.62 33.06 -10.23
N TYR A 103 8.96 33.07 -10.29
CA TYR A 103 9.72 32.82 -11.47
C TYR A 103 9.96 31.32 -11.70
N ASP A 104 9.44 30.81 -12.81
CA ASP A 104 9.71 29.45 -13.25
C ASP A 104 10.08 29.50 -14.74
N ARG A 105 11.37 29.33 -15.02
CA ARG A 105 11.93 29.40 -16.38
C ARG A 105 11.28 28.38 -17.33
N SER A 106 10.87 27.21 -16.82
CA SER A 106 10.22 26.17 -17.61
C SER A 106 8.78 26.54 -17.97
N LYS A 107 8.01 27.06 -17.01
CA LYS A 107 6.66 27.59 -17.24
C LYS A 107 6.70 28.81 -18.16
N CYS A 108 7.66 29.70 -17.95
CA CYS A 108 7.90 30.87 -18.80
C CYS A 108 8.12 30.46 -20.27
N ALA A 109 9.03 29.53 -20.54
CA ALA A 109 9.29 29.05 -21.91
C ALA A 109 8.03 28.44 -22.54
N LYS A 110 7.27 27.64 -21.78
CA LYS A 110 6.02 27.05 -22.23
C LYS A 110 4.97 28.10 -22.59
N HIS A 111 4.73 29.07 -21.70
CA HIS A 111 3.73 30.11 -21.94
C HIS A 111 4.14 31.11 -23.02
N ARG A 112 5.45 31.39 -23.19
CA ARG A 112 5.96 32.15 -24.34
C ARG A 112 5.69 31.42 -25.67
N ALA A 113 5.91 30.10 -25.71
CA ALA A 113 5.60 29.30 -26.90
C ALA A 113 4.10 29.28 -27.21
N GLN A 114 3.25 29.10 -26.19
CA GLN A 114 1.79 29.16 -26.37
C GLN A 114 1.32 30.55 -26.78
N THR A 115 1.89 31.62 -26.23
CA THR A 115 1.60 32.99 -26.65
C THR A 115 1.95 33.18 -28.14
N ALA A 116 3.08 32.66 -28.60
CA ALA A 116 3.47 32.72 -30.01
C ALA A 116 2.49 31.94 -30.91
N HIS A 117 2.07 30.75 -30.48
CA HIS A 117 1.05 29.94 -31.16
C HIS A 117 -0.28 30.71 -31.27
N TRP A 118 -0.83 31.21 -30.18
CA TRP A 118 -2.10 31.94 -30.22
C TRP A 118 -2.02 33.26 -30.98
N ARG A 119 -0.87 33.95 -30.96
CA ARG A 119 -0.63 35.09 -31.86
C ARG A 119 -0.67 34.68 -33.33
N GLN A 120 -0.26 33.46 -33.66
CA GLN A 120 -0.38 32.94 -35.03
C GLN A 120 -1.83 32.62 -35.37
N GLU A 121 -2.58 31.94 -34.50
CA GLU A 121 -4.01 31.66 -34.72
C GLU A 121 -4.82 32.95 -34.93
N VAL A 122 -4.62 33.95 -34.05
CA VAL A 122 -5.21 35.29 -34.18
C VAL A 122 -4.90 35.95 -35.53
N ARG A 123 -3.72 35.68 -36.12
CA ARG A 123 -3.31 36.20 -37.44
C ARG A 123 -3.87 35.39 -38.61
N ASN A 124 -4.15 34.10 -38.42
CA ASN A 124 -4.72 33.22 -39.44
C ASN A 124 -6.18 33.60 -39.77
N GLY A 125 -6.80 34.45 -38.95
CA GLY A 125 -8.17 34.93 -39.13
C GLY A 125 -9.19 33.97 -38.52
N TYR A 126 -10.46 34.39 -38.52
CA TYR A 126 -11.53 33.67 -37.81
C TYR A 126 -12.68 33.34 -38.75
N ARG A 127 -13.33 32.19 -38.51
CA ARG A 127 -14.57 31.80 -39.19
C ARG A 127 -15.81 32.26 -38.42
N THR A 128 -15.74 32.28 -37.08
CA THR A 128 -16.85 32.70 -36.22
C THR A 128 -16.42 33.73 -35.18
N GLN A 129 -17.39 34.45 -34.62
CA GLN A 129 -17.16 35.38 -33.48
C GLN A 129 -16.73 34.63 -32.21
N GLU A 130 -17.25 33.43 -31.99
CA GLU A 130 -16.91 32.59 -30.84
C GLU A 130 -15.46 32.14 -30.88
N GLU A 131 -14.98 31.70 -32.05
CA GLU A 131 -13.58 31.35 -32.29
C GLU A 131 -12.66 32.54 -32.02
N LYS A 132 -13.03 33.72 -32.54
CA LYS A 132 -12.30 34.96 -32.25
C LYS A 132 -12.20 35.23 -30.74
N ALA A 133 -13.32 35.14 -30.02
CA ALA A 133 -13.34 35.39 -28.58
C ALA A 133 -12.50 34.36 -27.81
N HIS A 134 -12.55 33.09 -28.22
CA HIS A 134 -11.77 32.02 -27.63
C HIS A 134 -10.26 32.25 -27.82
N ASP A 135 -9.82 32.51 -29.05
CA ASP A 135 -8.39 32.67 -29.35
C ASP A 135 -7.81 33.93 -28.70
N GLN A 136 -8.58 35.02 -28.67
CA GLN A 136 -8.23 36.23 -27.94
C GLN A 136 -8.10 35.95 -26.44
N HIS A 137 -9.08 35.24 -25.86
CA HIS A 137 -9.03 34.86 -24.44
C HIS A 137 -7.81 33.98 -24.13
N MET A 138 -7.51 33.00 -24.98
CA MET A 138 -6.34 32.13 -24.81
C MET A 138 -5.02 32.90 -24.93
N LEU A 139 -4.95 33.86 -25.85
CA LEU A 139 -3.80 34.74 -25.99
C LEU A 139 -3.58 35.57 -24.73
N GLU A 140 -4.62 36.24 -24.22
CA GLU A 140 -4.56 37.04 -22.99
C GLU A 140 -4.20 36.20 -21.77
N TYR A 141 -4.80 35.01 -21.65
CA TYR A 141 -4.51 34.07 -20.58
C TYR A 141 -3.02 33.69 -20.54
N HIS A 142 -2.44 33.35 -21.69
CA HIS A 142 -1.03 32.98 -21.75
C HIS A 142 -0.09 34.19 -21.59
N GLN A 143 -0.49 35.39 -22.02
CA GLN A 143 0.26 36.60 -21.74
C GLN A 143 0.32 36.90 -20.24
N ALA A 144 -0.81 36.83 -19.53
CA ALA A 144 -0.83 37.02 -18.08
C ALA A 144 0.03 35.98 -17.34
N LEU A 145 0.10 34.74 -17.83
CA LEU A 145 0.98 33.71 -17.27
C LEU A 145 2.46 33.94 -17.57
N VAL A 146 2.79 34.53 -18.73
CA VAL A 146 4.15 35.00 -19.03
C VAL A 146 4.53 36.11 -18.06
N ASP A 147 3.67 37.11 -17.85
CA ASP A 147 3.95 38.22 -16.94
C ASP A 147 4.14 37.77 -15.49
N ARG A 148 3.44 36.70 -15.08
CA ARG A 148 3.59 36.10 -13.75
C ARG A 148 4.85 35.25 -13.59
N HIS A 149 5.22 34.49 -14.61
CA HIS A 149 6.26 33.44 -14.51
C HIS A 149 7.60 33.79 -15.15
N CYS A 150 7.67 34.85 -15.95
CA CYS A 150 8.90 35.34 -16.56
C CYS A 150 9.45 36.54 -15.77
N VAL A 151 10.78 36.73 -15.80
CA VAL A 151 11.39 37.96 -15.30
C VAL A 151 10.98 39.11 -16.24
N PRO A 152 10.57 40.28 -15.73
CA PRO A 152 10.43 41.47 -16.56
C PRO A 152 11.80 41.83 -17.15
N ASP A 153 11.87 41.92 -18.48
CA ASP A 153 13.08 42.29 -19.21
C ASP A 153 13.49 43.74 -18.94
#